data_AF-A0A1B7M263-F1
#
_entry.id   AF-A0A1B7M263-F1
#
_cell.length_a   1.000
_cell.length_b   1.000
_cell.length_c   1.000
_cell.angle_alpha   90.00
_cell.angle_beta   90.00
_cell.angle_gamma   90.00
#
_symmetry.space_group_name_H-M   'P 1'
#
loop_
_entity.id
_entity.type
_entity.pdbx_description
1 polymer ?
#
loop_
_entity_poly.entity_id
_entity_poly.type
_entity_poly.pdbx_seq_one_letter_code
_entity_poly.pdbx_strand_id
1 'polypeptide(L)'
;MSIRRRSVLYLGLASLLNFSVSVLAWDFLGLFANTLPPVLSICVISLSITALFVSVWVLTTVVTMTWLRRIALMVVFAASLATVLGEVMVLISEDGSIGVGLIPATGTLLHVLLAALLFTLCFIHNAAKNIAGMTRDQSISTRD
;
A
#
# COMPACT_ATOMS: atom_id res chain seq x y z
N MET A 1 0.20 -24.97 8.75
CA MET A 1 0.26 -23.69 9.49
C MET A 1 1.19 -22.63 8.86
N SER A 2 2.24 -23.00 8.10
CA SER A 2 3.23 -22.03 7.56
C SER A 2 2.68 -21.08 6.48
N ILE A 3 1.84 -21.57 5.56
CA ILE A 3 1.29 -20.76 4.44
C ILE A 3 0.44 -19.59 4.97
N ARG A 4 -0.35 -19.83 6.03
CA ARG A 4 -1.30 -18.85 6.60
C ARG A 4 -0.64 -17.73 7.41
N ARG A 5 0.41 -18.04 8.18
CA ARG A 5 1.18 -17.04 8.96
C ARG A 5 1.95 -16.10 8.03
N ARG A 6 2.41 -16.61 6.89
CA ARG A 6 3.07 -15.84 5.84
C ARG A 6 2.12 -14.85 5.17
N SER A 7 0.84 -15.18 4.98
CA SER A 7 -0.17 -14.28 4.41
C SER A 7 -0.37 -12.97 5.20
N VAL A 8 -0.40 -13.04 6.54
CA VAL A 8 -0.53 -11.86 7.42
C VAL A 8 0.72 -10.97 7.32
N LEU A 9 1.91 -11.59 7.35
CA LEU A 9 3.17 -10.87 7.19
C LEU A 9 3.27 -10.18 5.81
N TYR A 10 2.84 -10.84 4.74
CA TYR A 10 2.83 -10.25 3.41
C TYR A 10 1.87 -9.07 3.28
N LEU A 11 0.66 -9.16 3.87
CA LEU A 11 -0.27 -8.02 3.93
C LEU A 11 0.30 -6.84 4.73
N GLY A 12 0.93 -7.11 5.88
CA GLY A 12 1.57 -6.09 6.70
C GLY A 12 2.75 -5.42 5.98
N LEU A 13 3.62 -6.20 5.33
CA LEU A 13 4.74 -5.67 4.53
C LEU A 13 4.26 -4.84 3.34
N ALA A 14 3.23 -5.31 2.62
CA ALA A 14 2.64 -4.55 1.52
C ALA A 14 2.02 -3.23 2.00
N SER A 15 1.38 -3.24 3.17
CA SER A 15 0.84 -2.04 3.80
C SER A 15 1.95 -1.04 4.16
N LEU A 16 3.00 -1.49 4.84
CA LEU A 16 4.16 -0.67 5.20
C LEU A 16 4.85 -0.06 3.97
N LEU A 17 4.97 -0.84 2.90
CA LEU A 17 5.59 -0.39 1.67
C LEU A 17 4.78 0.73 0.99
N ASN A 18 3.45 0.58 0.91
CA ASN A 18 2.57 1.63 0.40
C ASN A 18 2.59 2.88 1.29
N PHE A 19 2.59 2.70 2.61
CA PHE A 19 2.71 3.82 3.54
C PHE A 19 4.05 4.56 3.39
N SER A 20 5.13 3.82 3.15
CA SER A 20 6.46 4.38 2.93
C SER A 20 6.53 5.26 1.68
N VAL A 21 5.83 4.90 0.61
CA VAL A 21 5.68 5.76 -0.58
C VAL A 21 5.05 7.09 -0.19
N SER A 22 3.98 7.07 0.60
CA SER A 22 3.32 8.29 1.06
C SER A 22 4.17 9.13 2.01
N VAL A 23 4.93 8.50 2.92
CA VAL A 23 5.83 9.22 3.85
C VAL A 23 6.97 9.90 3.11
N LEU A 24 7.64 9.18 2.21
CA LEU A 24 8.68 9.77 1.36
C LEU A 24 8.11 10.86 0.46
N ALA A 25 6.86 10.67 0.02
CA ALA A 25 6.22 11.64 -0.84
C ALA A 25 5.64 12.86 -0.11
N TRP A 26 5.45 12.77 1.21
CA TRP A 26 4.92 13.85 2.03
C TRP A 26 5.85 15.04 2.09
N ASP A 27 7.17 14.81 2.04
CA ASP A 27 8.17 15.88 1.96
C ASP A 27 7.99 16.75 0.69
N PHE A 28 7.37 16.24 -0.38
CA PHE A 28 7.06 17.00 -1.60
C PHE A 28 5.78 17.86 -1.50
N LEU A 29 4.90 17.61 -0.52
CA LEU A 29 3.58 18.26 -0.43
C LEU A 29 3.56 19.62 0.30
N GLY A 30 4.67 20.07 0.91
CA GLY A 30 4.63 21.36 1.61
C GLY A 30 5.92 21.94 2.20
N LEU A 31 7.07 21.27 2.16
CA LEU A 31 8.28 21.77 2.84
C LEU A 31 9.48 22.06 1.92
N PHE A 32 9.58 21.43 0.75
CA PHE A 32 10.76 21.56 -0.14
C PHE A 32 10.44 22.02 -1.57
N ALA A 33 9.30 22.69 -1.78
CA ALA A 33 8.81 23.12 -3.09
C ALA A 33 9.82 23.90 -3.96
N ASN A 34 10.89 24.45 -3.37
CA ASN A 34 11.89 25.27 -4.09
C ASN A 34 13.21 24.56 -4.41
N THR A 35 13.45 23.34 -3.91
CA THR A 35 14.69 22.59 -4.17
C THR A 35 14.42 21.09 -4.04
N LEU A 36 13.67 20.54 -4.98
CA LEU A 36 13.42 19.10 -5.02
C LEU A 36 14.68 18.41 -5.57
N PRO A 37 15.41 17.60 -4.77
CA PRO A 37 16.54 16.85 -5.30
C PRO A 37 15.99 15.77 -6.25
N PRO A 38 16.46 15.69 -7.51
CA PRO A 38 16.01 14.69 -8.47
C PRO A 38 16.10 13.25 -7.95
N VAL A 39 17.06 13.02 -7.04
CA VAL A 39 17.27 11.73 -6.35
C VAL A 39 16.05 11.29 -5.55
N LEU A 40 15.37 12.20 -4.83
CA LEU A 40 14.22 11.84 -4.00
C LEU A 40 13.01 11.45 -4.87
N SER A 41 12.78 12.14 -5.99
CA SER A 41 11.73 11.78 -6.94
C SER A 41 11.97 10.40 -7.57
N ILE A 42 13.23 10.09 -7.94
CA ILE A 42 13.62 8.75 -8.42
C ILE A 42 13.36 7.68 -7.34
N CYS A 43 13.64 7.98 -6.07
CA CYS A 43 13.33 7.08 -4.95
C CYS A 43 11.83 6.83 -4.82
N VAL A 44 10.97 7.85 -4.91
CA VAL A 44 9.50 7.68 -4.87
C VAL A 44 9.02 6.84 -6.02
N ILE A 45 9.48 7.12 -7.25
CA ILE A 45 9.11 6.35 -8.45
C ILE A 45 9.49 4.88 -8.24
N SER A 46 10.73 4.61 -7.82
CA SER A 46 11.23 3.26 -7.60
C SER A 46 10.43 2.52 -6.51
N LEU A 47 10.09 3.23 -5.43
CA LEU A 47 9.33 2.67 -4.33
C LEU A 47 7.86 2.43 -4.71
N SER A 48 7.26 3.32 -5.49
CA SER A 48 5.88 3.18 -6.01
C SER A 48 5.77 1.98 -6.96
N ILE A 49 6.75 1.78 -7.85
CA ILE A 49 6.83 0.58 -8.70
C ILE A 49 6.98 -0.68 -7.85
N THR A 50 7.84 -0.66 -6.83
CA THR A 50 8.00 -1.82 -5.92
C THR A 50 6.70 -2.10 -5.17
N ALA A 51 6.03 -1.05 -4.68
CA ALA A 51 4.74 -1.14 -4.01
C ALA A 51 3.66 -1.74 -4.91
N LEU A 52 3.64 -1.37 -6.20
CA LEU A 52 2.76 -1.96 -7.21
C LEU A 52 2.95 -3.48 -7.29
N PHE A 53 4.17 -3.95 -7.58
CA PHE A 53 4.45 -5.37 -7.78
C PHE A 53 4.14 -6.19 -6.53
N VAL A 54 4.58 -5.73 -5.35
CA VAL A 54 4.32 -6.40 -4.09
C VAL A 54 2.83 -6.44 -3.79
N SER A 55 2.11 -5.32 -3.97
CA SER A 55 0.67 -5.27 -3.71
C SER A 55 -0.11 -6.19 -4.66
N VAL A 56 0.22 -6.19 -5.95
CA VAL A 56 -0.39 -7.10 -6.93
C VAL A 56 -0.16 -8.56 -6.54
N TRP A 57 1.07 -8.92 -6.18
CA TRP A 57 1.42 -10.28 -5.77
C TRP A 57 0.68 -10.71 -4.49
N VAL A 58 0.62 -9.84 -3.48
CA VAL A 58 -0.07 -10.13 -2.22
C VAL A 58 -1.58 -10.20 -2.41
N LEU A 59 -2.18 -9.28 -3.16
CA LEU A 59 -3.62 -9.27 -3.44
C LEU A 59 -4.06 -10.51 -4.23
N THR A 60 -3.26 -10.93 -5.22
CA THR A 60 -3.57 -12.13 -6.02
C THR A 60 -3.46 -13.41 -5.21
N THR A 61 -2.51 -13.47 -4.27
CA THR A 61 -2.25 -14.67 -3.45
C THR A 61 -3.16 -14.78 -2.22
N VAL A 62 -3.47 -13.66 -1.57
CA VAL A 62 -4.13 -13.64 -0.25
C VAL A 62 -5.62 -13.32 -0.35
N VAL A 63 -6.06 -12.49 -1.29
CA VAL A 63 -7.47 -12.07 -1.40
C VAL A 63 -8.22 -13.05 -2.30
N THR A 64 -9.09 -13.86 -1.68
CA THR A 64 -9.91 -14.87 -2.37
C THR A 64 -11.18 -14.27 -3.01
N MET A 65 -11.71 -13.19 -2.44
CA MET A 65 -12.87 -12.46 -2.96
C MET A 65 -12.52 -11.75 -4.28
N THR A 66 -13.08 -12.22 -5.39
CA THR A 66 -12.72 -11.76 -6.75
C THR A 66 -13.04 -10.29 -7.00
N TRP A 67 -14.18 -9.80 -6.54
CA TRP A 67 -14.59 -8.41 -6.69
C TRP A 67 -13.67 -7.46 -5.91
N LEU A 68 -13.38 -7.78 -4.65
CA LEU A 68 -12.49 -7.01 -3.79
C LEU A 68 -11.07 -6.96 -4.35
N ARG A 69 -10.56 -8.11 -4.83
CA ARG A 69 -9.26 -8.19 -5.51
C ARG A 69 -9.22 -7.28 -6.73
N ARG A 70 -10.26 -7.29 -7.58
CA ARG A 70 -10.33 -6.43 -8.79
C ARG A 70 -10.30 -4.94 -8.43
N ILE A 71 -11.10 -4.53 -7.46
CA ILE A 71 -11.14 -3.13 -7.00
C ILE A 71 -9.77 -2.73 -6.43
N ALA A 72 -9.20 -3.54 -5.55
CA ALA A 72 -7.89 -3.26 -4.96
C ALA A 72 -6.81 -3.16 -6.04
N LEU A 73 -6.79 -4.05 -7.02
CA LEU A 73 -5.83 -3.99 -8.14
C LEU A 73 -6.01 -2.71 -8.97
N MET A 74 -7.25 -2.31 -9.29
CA MET A 74 -7.51 -1.04 -10.00
C MET A 74 -6.98 0.16 -9.20
N VAL A 75 -7.19 0.17 -7.89
CA VAL A 75 -6.66 1.22 -6.99
C VAL A 75 -5.14 1.22 -6.95
N VAL A 76 -4.49 0.05 -6.85
CA VAL A 76 -3.02 -0.04 -6.86
C VAL A 76 -2.45 0.50 -8.17
N PHE A 77 -3.04 0.13 -9.31
CA PHE A 77 -2.63 0.65 -10.62
C PHE A 77 -2.82 2.15 -10.71
N ALA A 78 -3.98 2.68 -10.30
CA ALA A 78 -4.25 4.11 -10.31
C ALA A 78 -3.28 4.89 -9.39
N ALA A 79 -3.02 4.39 -8.18
CA ALA A 79 -2.09 4.99 -7.23
C ALA A 79 -0.67 5.09 -7.82
N SER A 80 -0.19 3.97 -8.39
CA SER A 80 1.16 3.88 -8.91
C SER A 80 1.32 4.73 -10.18
N LEU A 81 0.32 4.71 -11.06
CA LEU A 81 0.33 5.53 -12.28
C LEU A 81 0.30 7.02 -11.96
N ALA A 82 -0.59 7.46 -11.07
CA ALA A 82 -0.69 8.86 -10.66
C ALA A 82 0.60 9.34 -9.96
N THR A 83 1.18 8.51 -9.10
CA THR A 83 2.43 8.84 -8.40
C THR A 83 3.59 8.96 -9.39
N VAL A 84 3.78 7.97 -10.27
CA VAL A 84 4.89 7.99 -11.25
C VAL A 84 4.73 9.14 -12.25
N LEU A 85 3.55 9.34 -12.81
CA LEU A 85 3.31 10.46 -13.74
C LEU A 85 3.48 11.82 -13.05
N GLY A 86 2.99 11.94 -11.82
CA GLY A 86 3.13 13.15 -11.02
C GLY A 86 4.59 13.49 -10.75
N GLU A 87 5.38 12.52 -10.30
CA GLU A 87 6.82 12.70 -10.06
C GLU A 87 7.58 13.04 -11.34
N VAL A 88 7.25 12.39 -12.47
CA VAL A 88 7.85 12.72 -13.77
C VAL A 88 7.49 14.14 -14.21
N MET A 89 6.25 14.59 -13.99
CA MET A 89 5.84 15.97 -14.27
C MET A 89 6.58 16.97 -13.38
N VAL A 90 6.78 16.67 -12.10
CA VAL A 90 7.59 17.49 -11.19
C VAL A 90 9.03 17.62 -11.68
N LEU A 91 9.64 16.55 -12.19
CA LEU A 91 11.00 16.56 -12.72
C LEU A 91 11.17 17.37 -14.02
N ILE A 92 10.13 17.44 -14.84
CA ILE A 92 10.17 18.11 -16.16
C ILE A 92 9.66 19.55 -16.06
N SER A 93 8.86 19.88 -15.05
CA SER A 93 8.30 21.21 -14.87
C SER A 93 9.35 22.18 -14.34
N GLU A 94 9.69 23.19 -15.14
CA GLU A 94 10.53 24.31 -14.71
C GLU A 94 9.75 25.27 -13.78
N ASP A 95 8.42 25.28 -13.90
CA ASP A 95 7.53 26.11 -13.10
C ASP A 95 6.93 25.26 -11.97
N GLY A 96 7.23 25.61 -10.71
CA GLY A 96 6.69 24.97 -9.49
C GLY A 96 5.20 25.26 -9.26
N SER A 97 4.37 25.22 -10.31
CA SER A 97 2.95 25.52 -10.22
C SER A 97 2.22 24.47 -9.38
N ILE A 98 1.25 24.92 -8.57
CA ILE A 98 0.45 24.09 -7.65
C ILE A 98 -0.23 22.92 -8.40
N GLY A 99 -0.54 23.09 -9.69
CA GLY A 99 -1.14 22.05 -10.52
C GLY A 99 -0.23 20.83 -10.73
N VAL A 100 1.09 21.05 -10.82
CA VAL A 100 2.09 19.98 -11.01
C VAL A 100 2.20 19.10 -9.76
N GLY A 101 1.99 19.67 -8.57
CA GLY A 101 2.00 18.93 -7.30
C GLY A 101 0.71 18.16 -7.00
N LEU A 102 -0.41 18.45 -7.68
CA LEU A 102 -1.71 17.82 -7.38
C LEU A 102 -1.79 16.34 -7.83
N ILE A 103 -1.13 16.02 -8.95
CA ILE A 103 -1.08 14.66 -9.49
C ILE A 103 -0.29 13.70 -8.58
N PRO A 104 0.94 14.02 -8.13
CA PRO A 104 1.63 13.17 -7.16
C PRO A 104 0.90 13.16 -5.80
N ALA A 105 0.27 14.26 -5.38
CA ALA A 105 -0.57 14.28 -4.17
C ALA A 105 -1.73 13.28 -4.21
N THR A 106 -2.43 13.18 -5.34
CA THR A 106 -3.53 12.23 -5.50
C THR A 106 -3.03 10.78 -5.54
N GLY A 107 -1.89 10.52 -6.19
CA GLY A 107 -1.26 9.20 -6.18
C GLY A 107 -0.86 8.74 -4.78
N THR A 108 -0.27 9.63 -3.99
CA THR A 108 0.19 9.33 -2.63
C THR A 108 -0.96 9.13 -1.64
N LEU A 109 -2.06 9.87 -1.79
CA LEU A 109 -3.29 9.65 -1.03
C LEU A 109 -3.88 8.26 -1.32
N LEU A 110 -3.87 7.82 -2.58
CA LEU A 110 -4.30 6.47 -2.93
C LEU A 110 -3.39 5.38 -2.32
N HIS A 111 -2.07 5.62 -2.24
CA HIS A 111 -1.15 4.73 -1.52
C HIS A 111 -1.48 4.65 -0.01
N VAL A 112 -1.85 5.76 0.65
CA VAL A 112 -2.30 5.75 2.06
C VAL A 112 -3.58 4.93 2.22
N LEU A 113 -4.58 5.17 1.37
CA LEU A 113 -5.85 4.44 1.41
C LEU A 113 -5.63 2.93 1.19
N LEU A 114 -4.74 2.58 0.26
CA LEU A 114 -4.36 1.19 0.01
C LEU A 114 -3.62 0.57 1.20
N ALA A 115 -2.72 1.32 1.84
CA ALA A 115 -2.04 0.88 3.05
C ALA A 115 -3.03 0.58 4.18
N ALA A 116 -4.01 1.47 4.39
CA ALA A 116 -5.08 1.28 5.39
C ALA A 116 -5.96 0.06 5.06
N LEU A 117 -6.29 -0.16 3.79
CA LEU A 117 -7.04 -1.34 3.35
C LEU A 117 -6.27 -2.63 3.63
N LEU A 118 -4.99 -2.70 3.22
CA LEU A 118 -4.13 -3.87 3.44
C LEU A 118 -3.91 -4.15 4.93
N PHE A 119 -3.76 -3.10 5.73
CA PHE A 119 -3.68 -3.20 7.18
C PHE A 119 -4.98 -3.75 7.78
N THR A 120 -6.13 -3.23 7.36
CA THR A 120 -7.44 -3.73 7.81
C THR A 120 -7.63 -5.20 7.45
N LEU A 121 -7.25 -5.60 6.22
CA LEU A 121 -7.27 -7.00 5.80
C LEU A 121 -6.33 -7.87 6.64
N CYS A 122 -5.15 -7.35 6.99
CA CYS A 122 -4.21 -8.01 7.91
C CYS A 122 -4.85 -8.26 9.28
N PHE A 123 -5.55 -7.26 9.85
CA PHE A 123 -6.26 -7.38 11.12
C PHE A 123 -7.42 -8.39 11.06
N ILE A 124 -8.26 -8.32 10.03
CA ILE A 124 -9.38 -9.26 9.84
C ILE A 124 -8.84 -10.69 9.73
N HIS A 125 -7.77 -10.90 8.97
CA HIS A 125 -7.16 -12.22 8.81
C HIS A 125 -6.55 -12.75 10.13
N ASN A 126 -5.97 -11.86 10.95
CA ASN A 126 -5.46 -12.22 12.27
C ASN A 126 -6.57 -12.47 13.31
N ALA A 127 -7.66 -11.70 13.29
CA ALA A 127 -8.79 -11.88 14.19
C ALA A 127 -9.53 -13.20 13.92
N ALA A 128 -9.78 -13.52 12.64
CA ALA A 128 -10.39 -14.79 12.23
C ALA A 128 -9.57 -16.02 12.69
N LYS A 129 -8.23 -15.87 12.82
CA LYS A 129 -7.35 -16.90 13.36
C LYS A 129 -7.55 -17.11 14.86
N ASN A 130 -7.66 -16.03 15.64
CA ASN A 130 -7.78 -16.13 17.10
C ASN A 130 -9.13 -16.72 17.52
N ILE A 131 -10.21 -16.38 16.82
CA ILE A 131 -11.55 -16.90 17.10
C ILE A 131 -11.61 -18.42 16.83
N ALA A 132 -11.11 -18.88 15.67
CA ALA A 132 -11.10 -20.30 15.34
C ALA A 132 -10.17 -21.16 16.24
N GLY A 133 -9.12 -20.56 16.80
CA GLY A 133 -8.27 -21.20 17.81
C GLY A 133 -8.99 -21.40 19.14
N MET A 134 -9.66 -20.35 19.65
CA MET A 134 -10.41 -20.41 20.91
C MET A 134 -11.56 -21.43 20.86
N THR A 135 -12.28 -21.55 19.75
CA THR A 135 -13.36 -22.55 19.62
C THR A 135 -12.83 -23.98 19.61
N ARG A 136 -11.60 -24.20 19.13
CA ARG A 136 -10.96 -25.53 19.07
C ARG A 136 -10.42 -25.95 20.43
N ASP A 137 -9.97 -25.02 21.26
CA ASP A 137 -9.50 -25.34 22.62
C ASP A 137 -10.68 -25.58 23.59
N GLN A 138 -11.82 -24.90 23.39
CA GLN A 138 -13.04 -25.14 24.17
C GLN A 138 -13.67 -26.52 23.94
N SER A 139 -13.56 -27.08 22.73
CA SER A 139 -14.09 -28.43 22.44
C SER A 139 -13.24 -29.57 22.99
N ILE A 140 -11.98 -29.29 23.35
CA ILE A 140 -11.08 -30.26 24.00
C ILE A 140 -11.32 -30.26 25.53
N SER A 141 -11.53 -29.08 26.12
CA SER A 141 -11.76 -28.94 27.57
C SER A 141 -13.13 -29.43 28.07
N THR A 142 -14.07 -29.75 27.18
CA THR A 142 -15.43 -30.19 27.52
C THR A 142 -15.63 -31.70 27.44
N ARG A 143 -14.53 -32.46 27.29
CA ARG A 143 -14.53 -33.93 27.22
C ARG A 143 -13.98 -34.63 28.46
N ASP A 144 -13.70 -33.89 29.53
CA ASP A 144 -13.35 -34.40 30.85
C ASP A 144 -14.49 -34.12 31.84
#